data_AF-A0A960PDL1-F1
#
_entry.id   AF-A0A960PDL1-F1
#
_cell.length_a   1.000
_cell.length_b   1.000
_cell.length_c   1.000
_cell.angle_alpha   90.00
_cell.angle_beta   90.00
_cell.angle_gamma   90.00
#
_symmetry.space_group_name_H-M   'P 1'
#
loop_
_entity.id
_entity.type
_entity.pdbx_description
1 polymer ?
#
loop_
_entity_poly.entity_id
_entity_poly.type
_entity_poly.pdbx_seq_one_letter_code
_entity_poly.pdbx_strand_id
1 'polypeptide(L)'
;MVIANTAYARTISEAFHEQDIAELRAIGKSAEDAAEELHVLRGGPRPLDLARPCTAGDGVLRLDDEEARDAARVYWDDAWRRQISKFIVAAGSASRMFQMFETGDEDQTRLFCERLPELALFPMLDAAMRKRGADAVELACKGDWRPLADVVMSSDGLGMAELPKGLMPFHAYPDGVRTPLEEHVAEAVRYAAGYGNRVHVHAVVASEHADQVCRHLEGAGRKCQTANLRVKTDVSVQSSSSRTVALDAQGELLRDEDGALVLRPAGHGATLENLNALHGDIVFVRTVDNVLPDEMHTYVSSQKRVLAGVLLQIEAKIHACLTALSRGETSDDILREGVELLTGRLGVALPATWDGMARSERRGFLFERLNRPLRVCAVIPNGGHPGGAPVWIKTPEGERLRIVDKPEVDLDDKRSRSVWESAAYFNTADIVCSLRDFRGRPFDLMRFQAADEWYVLEKHWRGEPVRVLERSGLWNSAMAEWNTVFLEA
;
A
#
# COMPACT_ATOMS: atom_id res chain seq x y z
N MET A 1 -12.41 -42.14 -2.27
CA MET A 1 -11.10 -41.46 -2.27
C MET A 1 -10.83 -41.08 -3.72
N VAL A 2 -11.36 -39.92 -4.13
CA VAL A 2 -11.38 -39.49 -5.54
C VAL A 2 -10.12 -38.68 -5.81
N ILE A 3 -9.44 -39.05 -6.88
CA ILE A 3 -8.19 -38.49 -7.39
C ILE A 3 -8.37 -36.98 -7.59
N ALA A 4 -7.70 -36.17 -6.77
CA ALA A 4 -7.56 -34.75 -7.00
C ALA A 4 -6.61 -34.55 -8.18
N ASN A 5 -7.15 -34.09 -9.29
CA ASN A 5 -6.40 -33.68 -10.46
C ASN A 5 -5.86 -32.26 -10.19
N THR A 6 -4.71 -32.13 -9.54
CA THR A 6 -4.08 -30.82 -9.31
C THR A 6 -3.04 -30.56 -10.39
N ALA A 7 -3.15 -29.41 -11.08
CA ALA A 7 -2.25 -28.99 -12.15
C ALA A 7 -0.75 -29.02 -11.76
N TYR A 8 -0.47 -29.06 -10.45
CA TYR A 8 0.86 -29.05 -9.86
C TYR A 8 1.25 -30.34 -9.10
N ALA A 9 0.47 -31.43 -9.17
CA ALA A 9 0.73 -32.67 -8.42
C ALA A 9 2.18 -33.18 -8.60
N ARG A 10 2.70 -33.10 -9.84
CA ARG A 10 4.07 -33.48 -10.17
C ARG A 10 5.10 -32.56 -9.50
N THR A 11 4.92 -31.25 -9.60
CA THR A 11 5.79 -30.24 -8.95
C THR A 11 5.82 -30.45 -7.44
N ILE A 12 4.66 -30.73 -6.82
CA ILE A 12 4.58 -31.02 -5.39
C ILE A 12 5.45 -32.23 -5.03
N SER A 13 5.30 -33.33 -5.77
CA SER A 13 6.06 -34.57 -5.49
C SER A 13 7.56 -34.48 -5.77
N GLU A 14 7.98 -33.63 -6.71
CA GLU A 14 9.38 -33.51 -7.13
C GLU A 14 10.15 -32.43 -6.33
N ALA A 15 9.48 -31.38 -5.87
CA ALA A 15 10.15 -30.22 -5.27
C ALA A 15 10.02 -30.14 -3.74
N PHE A 16 8.95 -30.67 -3.14
CA PHE A 16 8.68 -30.51 -1.71
C PHE A 16 8.82 -31.85 -0.95
N HIS A 17 9.49 -31.80 0.20
CA HIS A 17 9.57 -32.90 1.15
C HIS A 17 8.29 -32.98 2.02
N GLU A 18 8.02 -34.12 2.66
CA GLU A 18 6.87 -34.26 3.57
C GLU A 18 6.89 -33.23 4.71
N GLN A 19 8.09 -32.92 5.21
CA GLN A 19 8.29 -31.90 6.23
C GLN A 19 7.88 -30.51 5.71
N ASP A 20 8.23 -30.16 4.47
CA ASP A 20 7.84 -28.89 3.86
C ASP A 20 6.31 -28.74 3.82
N ILE A 21 5.60 -29.80 3.43
CA ILE A 21 4.13 -29.80 3.36
C ILE A 21 3.52 -29.60 4.76
N ALA A 22 4.14 -30.18 5.80
CA ALA A 22 3.72 -29.98 7.18
C ALA A 22 3.98 -28.53 7.66
N GLU A 23 5.15 -27.96 7.33
CA GLU A 23 5.51 -26.57 7.65
C GLU A 23 4.56 -25.57 6.96
N LEU A 24 4.30 -25.78 5.68
CA LEU A 24 3.34 -24.98 4.90
C LEU A 24 1.93 -25.04 5.51
N ARG A 25 1.47 -26.25 5.85
CA ARG A 25 0.16 -26.43 6.49
C ARG A 25 0.08 -25.75 7.85
N ALA A 26 1.15 -25.76 8.64
CA ALA A 26 1.20 -25.13 9.96
C ALA A 26 1.00 -23.60 9.88
N ILE A 27 1.44 -22.96 8.80
CA ILE A 27 1.24 -21.53 8.56
C ILE A 27 -0.02 -21.22 7.72
N GLY A 28 -0.83 -22.23 7.39
CA GLY A 28 -2.06 -22.10 6.61
C GLY A 28 -1.87 -21.97 5.10
N LYS A 29 -0.72 -22.37 4.54
CA LYS A 29 -0.47 -22.42 3.09
C LYS A 29 -0.66 -23.85 2.56
N SER A 30 -1.32 -24.00 1.41
CA SER A 30 -1.42 -25.30 0.74
C SER A 30 -0.15 -25.62 -0.07
N ALA A 31 0.13 -26.90 -0.30
CA ALA A 31 1.25 -27.30 -1.15
C ALA A 31 1.03 -26.87 -2.61
N GLU A 32 -0.23 -26.79 -3.03
CA GLU A 32 -0.64 -26.30 -4.33
C GLU A 32 -0.28 -24.82 -4.52
N ASP A 33 -0.57 -23.96 -3.53
CA ASP A 33 -0.20 -22.53 -3.59
C ASP A 33 1.33 -22.38 -3.69
N ALA A 34 2.09 -23.12 -2.87
CA ALA A 34 3.55 -23.07 -2.91
C ALA A 34 4.13 -23.59 -4.25
N ALA A 35 3.48 -24.58 -4.86
CA ALA A 35 3.89 -25.09 -6.15
C ALA A 35 3.57 -24.13 -7.30
N GLU A 36 2.47 -23.37 -7.21
CA GLU A 36 2.19 -22.27 -8.12
C GLU A 36 3.23 -21.15 -7.98
N GLU A 37 3.56 -20.74 -6.75
CA GLU A 37 4.63 -19.77 -6.49
C GLU A 37 5.97 -20.20 -7.11
N LEU A 38 6.34 -21.47 -6.93
CA LEU A 38 7.54 -22.06 -7.51
C LEU A 38 7.50 -22.06 -9.04
N HIS A 39 6.34 -22.34 -9.64
CA HIS A 39 6.16 -22.28 -11.09
C HIS A 39 6.39 -20.85 -11.61
N VAL A 40 5.84 -19.84 -10.94
CA VAL A 40 6.04 -18.43 -11.33
C VAL A 40 7.49 -18.00 -11.15
N LEU A 41 8.13 -18.36 -10.03
CA LEU A 41 9.57 -18.08 -9.79
C LEU A 41 10.49 -18.65 -10.87
N ARG A 42 10.16 -19.83 -11.38
CA ARG A 42 10.90 -20.48 -12.49
C ARG A 42 10.54 -19.91 -13.86
N GLY A 43 9.32 -19.41 -14.03
CA GLY A 43 8.83 -18.83 -15.28
C GLY A 43 9.38 -17.43 -15.59
N GLY A 44 9.90 -16.72 -14.59
CA GLY A 44 10.49 -15.39 -14.74
C GLY A 44 9.46 -14.25 -14.72
N PRO A 45 9.92 -12.99 -14.80
CA PRO A 45 9.05 -11.82 -14.69
C PRO A 45 8.07 -11.74 -15.87
N ARG A 46 6.83 -11.30 -15.58
CA ARG A 46 5.80 -10.99 -16.58
C ARG A 46 5.54 -9.48 -16.57
N PRO A 47 6.25 -8.69 -17.38
CA PRO A 47 6.09 -7.25 -17.40
C PRO A 47 4.71 -6.86 -17.97
N LEU A 48 4.20 -5.71 -17.53
CA LEU A 48 2.97 -5.12 -18.05
C LEU A 48 3.21 -4.48 -19.42
N ASP A 49 2.24 -4.62 -20.33
CA ASP A 49 2.27 -3.90 -21.61
C ASP A 49 1.84 -2.44 -21.39
N LEU A 50 2.82 -1.53 -21.35
CA LEU A 50 2.56 -0.11 -21.16
C LEU A 50 2.04 0.54 -22.46
N ALA A 51 0.85 1.15 -22.38
CA ALA A 51 0.26 1.87 -23.49
C ALA A 51 0.89 3.26 -23.65
N ARG A 52 0.81 4.08 -22.58
CA ARG A 52 1.20 5.51 -22.55
C ARG A 52 1.18 6.07 -21.10
N PRO A 53 1.95 7.13 -20.79
CA PRO A 53 1.95 7.73 -19.46
C PRO A 53 0.63 8.48 -19.19
N CYS A 54 0.25 8.63 -17.92
CA CYS A 54 -0.85 9.54 -17.57
C CYS A 54 -0.36 11.00 -17.57
N THR A 55 -1.24 11.92 -17.97
CA THR A 55 -1.00 13.37 -17.96
C THR A 55 -2.22 14.12 -17.40
N ALA A 56 -2.09 15.42 -17.15
CA ALA A 56 -3.22 16.25 -16.71
C ALA A 56 -4.36 16.20 -17.74
N GLY A 57 -5.57 15.81 -17.30
CA GLY A 57 -6.73 15.65 -18.17
C GLY A 57 -6.80 14.32 -18.92
N ASP A 58 -5.78 13.48 -18.78
CA ASP A 58 -5.69 12.17 -19.42
C ASP A 58 -5.11 11.14 -18.45
N GLY A 59 -6.02 10.53 -17.69
CA GLY A 59 -5.70 9.60 -16.62
C GLY A 59 -5.53 10.25 -15.25
N VAL A 60 -5.15 11.54 -15.20
CA VAL A 60 -5.09 12.32 -13.95
C VAL A 60 -6.12 13.44 -13.97
N LEU A 61 -7.01 13.43 -12.99
CA LEU A 61 -7.95 14.51 -12.70
C LEU A 61 -7.19 15.65 -12.04
N ARG A 62 -7.46 16.87 -12.51
CA ARG A 62 -6.99 18.12 -11.89
C ARG A 62 -8.20 18.97 -11.60
N LEU A 63 -8.28 19.47 -10.38
CA LEU A 63 -9.35 20.34 -9.92
C LEU A 63 -8.88 21.78 -9.88
N ASP A 64 -9.79 22.71 -10.15
CA ASP A 64 -9.60 24.10 -9.75
C ASP A 64 -9.98 24.32 -8.27
N ASP A 65 -9.73 25.54 -7.77
CA ASP A 65 -9.99 25.91 -6.38
C ASP A 65 -11.47 25.85 -5.99
N GLU A 66 -12.40 26.04 -6.93
CA GLU A 66 -13.84 25.93 -6.68
C GLU A 66 -14.25 24.47 -6.59
N GLU A 67 -13.84 23.64 -7.55
CA GLU A 67 -14.09 22.20 -7.55
C GLU A 67 -13.51 21.51 -6.32
N ALA A 68 -12.29 21.87 -5.89
CA ALA A 68 -11.67 21.34 -4.69
C ALA A 68 -12.45 21.72 -3.41
N ARG A 69 -12.90 22.98 -3.30
CA ARG A 69 -13.74 23.43 -2.18
C ARG A 69 -15.08 22.70 -2.15
N ASP A 70 -15.69 22.50 -3.32
CA ASP A 70 -16.95 21.77 -3.45
C ASP A 70 -16.81 20.31 -3.08
N ALA A 71 -15.75 19.63 -3.54
CA ALA A 71 -15.43 18.27 -3.13
C ALA A 71 -15.27 18.18 -1.60
N ALA A 72 -14.44 19.05 -1.00
CA ALA A 72 -14.23 19.06 0.45
C ALA A 72 -15.53 19.30 1.22
N ARG A 73 -16.42 20.15 0.73
CA ARG A 73 -17.75 20.39 1.30
C ARG A 73 -18.65 19.15 1.22
N VAL A 74 -18.69 18.47 0.08
CA VAL A 74 -19.46 17.21 -0.08
C VAL A 74 -19.03 16.19 0.97
N TYR A 75 -17.72 16.02 1.19
CA TYR A 75 -17.24 15.12 2.24
C TYR A 75 -17.65 15.59 3.64
N TRP A 76 -17.50 16.89 3.95
CA TRP A 76 -17.90 17.43 5.25
C TRP A 76 -19.37 17.17 5.58
N ASP A 77 -20.25 17.32 4.59
CA ASP A 77 -21.69 17.16 4.76
C ASP A 77 -22.14 15.70 4.90
N ASP A 78 -21.36 14.74 4.38
CA ASP A 78 -21.71 13.30 4.38
C ASP A 78 -20.94 12.46 5.42
N ALA A 79 -19.74 12.88 5.83
CA ALA A 79 -18.82 12.09 6.66
C ALA A 79 -19.45 11.53 7.94
N TRP A 80 -20.27 12.33 8.63
CA TRP A 80 -20.94 11.94 9.88
C TRP A 80 -21.97 10.82 9.72
N ARG A 81 -22.35 10.46 8.48
CA ARG A 81 -23.23 9.33 8.17
C ARG A 81 -22.48 8.04 7.86
N ARG A 82 -21.16 8.12 7.69
CA ARG A 82 -20.33 7.03 7.18
C ARG A 82 -19.50 6.39 8.29
N GLN A 83 -19.25 5.10 8.18
CA GLN A 83 -18.20 4.42 8.94
C GLN A 83 -16.85 4.69 8.29
N ILE A 84 -16.08 5.58 8.92
CA ILE A 84 -14.79 6.05 8.39
C ILE A 84 -13.65 5.43 9.16
N SER A 85 -12.62 4.96 8.45
CA SER A 85 -11.42 4.41 9.08
C SER A 85 -10.15 4.88 8.37
N LYS A 86 -9.05 4.95 9.11
CA LYS A 86 -7.70 5.10 8.57
C LYS A 86 -6.98 3.75 8.68
N PHE A 87 -6.51 3.24 7.55
CA PHE A 87 -5.81 1.97 7.43
C PHE A 87 -4.33 2.23 7.13
N ILE A 88 -3.47 1.86 8.06
CA ILE A 88 -2.03 2.13 8.01
C ILE A 88 -1.31 0.83 7.67
N VAL A 89 -0.55 0.85 6.57
CA VAL A 89 0.33 -0.26 6.19
C VAL A 89 1.67 -0.07 6.90
N ALA A 90 1.89 -0.84 7.98
CA ALA A 90 3.00 -0.66 8.92
C ALA A 90 3.85 -1.94 9.14
N ALA A 91 3.78 -2.91 8.23
CA ALA A 91 4.50 -4.19 8.36
C ALA A 91 6.01 -4.12 8.02
N GLY A 92 6.51 -2.97 7.54
CA GLY A 92 7.92 -2.82 7.16
C GLY A 92 8.84 -2.53 8.37
N SER A 93 10.00 -3.20 8.41
CA SER A 93 11.07 -2.89 9.37
C SER A 93 11.84 -1.62 9.01
N ALA A 94 12.48 -1.01 10.00
CA ALA A 94 13.35 0.16 9.81
C ALA A 94 14.74 -0.19 9.24
N SER A 95 15.07 -1.47 9.02
CA SER A 95 16.44 -1.93 8.75
C SER A 95 17.12 -1.23 7.57
N ARG A 96 16.38 -0.93 6.49
CA ARG A 96 16.93 -0.17 5.34
C ARG A 96 17.36 1.27 5.71
N MET A 97 16.74 1.88 6.72
CA MET A 97 17.10 3.23 7.18
C MET A 97 18.49 3.28 7.80
N PHE A 98 19.04 2.12 8.18
CA PHE A 98 20.34 2.01 8.85
C PHE A 98 21.38 1.25 8.02
N GLN A 99 21.04 0.91 6.78
CA GLN A 99 21.94 0.17 5.88
C GLN A 99 23.29 0.89 5.68
N MET A 100 23.31 2.23 5.75
CA MET A 100 24.54 3.00 5.63
C MET A 100 25.58 2.69 6.73
N PHE A 101 25.14 2.27 7.92
CA PHE A 101 26.04 1.88 8.99
C PHE A 101 26.68 0.51 8.75
N GLU A 102 25.95 -0.40 8.10
CA GLU A 102 26.45 -1.72 7.73
C GLU A 102 27.42 -1.64 6.54
N THR A 103 27.09 -0.83 5.53
CA THR A 103 27.94 -0.66 4.35
C THR A 103 29.09 0.31 4.58
N GLY A 104 29.01 1.17 5.60
CA GLY A 104 29.95 2.25 5.84
C GLY A 104 29.95 3.30 4.73
N ASP A 105 28.77 3.61 4.17
CA ASP A 105 28.60 4.63 3.14
C ASP A 105 29.10 6.00 3.66
N GLU A 106 30.21 6.49 3.11
CA GLU A 106 30.90 7.68 3.60
C GLU A 106 30.05 8.95 3.51
N ASP A 107 29.26 9.10 2.44
CA ASP A 107 28.45 10.30 2.24
C ASP A 107 27.25 10.32 3.21
N GLN A 108 26.57 9.18 3.37
CA GLN A 108 25.42 9.09 4.28
C GLN A 108 25.84 9.13 5.75
N THR A 109 26.95 8.49 6.12
CA THR A 109 27.46 8.52 7.50
C THR A 109 28.00 9.90 7.89
N ARG A 110 28.66 10.62 6.96
CA ARG A 110 29.03 12.02 7.17
C ARG A 110 27.79 12.89 7.38
N LEU A 111 26.78 12.77 6.51
CA LEU A 111 25.53 13.52 6.62
C LEU A 111 24.81 13.24 7.95
N PHE A 112 24.81 11.98 8.40
CA PHE A 112 24.27 11.61 9.71
C PHE A 112 24.96 12.36 10.86
N CYS A 113 26.29 12.41 10.87
CA CYS A 113 27.05 13.15 11.89
C CYS A 113 26.77 14.66 11.82
N GLU A 114 26.80 15.26 10.63
CA GLU A 114 26.55 16.69 10.44
C GLU A 114 25.16 17.12 10.94
N ARG A 115 24.15 16.27 10.72
CA ARG A 115 22.75 16.55 11.02
C ARG A 115 22.30 15.95 12.35
N LEU A 116 23.19 15.29 13.10
CA LEU A 116 22.84 14.53 14.30
C LEU A 116 21.96 15.32 15.28
N PRO A 117 22.27 16.59 15.65
CA PRO A 117 21.46 17.33 16.61
C PRO A 117 20.03 17.64 16.14
N GLU A 118 19.75 17.53 14.85
CA GLU A 118 18.44 17.80 14.25
C GLU A 118 17.55 16.55 14.20
N LEU A 119 18.12 15.37 14.46
CA LEU A 119 17.37 14.12 14.42
C LEU A 119 16.53 13.95 15.68
N ALA A 120 15.29 13.49 15.53
CA ALA A 120 14.39 13.22 16.66
C ALA A 120 14.96 12.17 17.64
N LEU A 121 15.86 11.29 17.19
CA LEU A 121 16.54 10.30 18.04
C LEU A 121 17.65 10.90 18.92
N PHE A 122 18.12 12.12 18.62
CA PHE A 122 19.32 12.70 19.25
C PHE A 122 19.25 12.74 20.78
N PRO A 123 18.18 13.19 21.43
CA PRO A 123 18.13 13.22 22.90
C PRO A 123 18.31 11.83 23.52
N MET A 124 17.81 10.78 22.86
CA MET A 124 17.94 9.40 23.33
C MET A 124 19.37 8.88 23.13
N LEU A 125 19.96 9.16 21.97
CA LEU A 125 21.34 8.79 21.65
C LEU A 125 22.33 9.49 22.57
N ASP A 126 22.21 10.79 22.74
CA ASP A 126 23.08 11.60 23.61
C ASP A 126 23.04 11.09 25.07
N ALA A 127 21.84 10.79 25.59
CA ALA A 127 21.70 10.18 26.91
C ALA A 127 22.35 8.79 27.01
N ALA A 128 22.23 7.95 25.99
CA ALA A 128 22.86 6.63 25.95
C ALA A 128 24.39 6.72 25.85
N MET A 129 24.91 7.65 25.04
CA MET A 129 26.35 7.91 24.91
C MET A 129 26.95 8.43 26.22
N ARG A 130 26.28 9.37 26.89
CA ARG A 130 26.76 9.88 28.20
C ARG A 130 26.83 8.80 29.27
N LYS A 131 25.91 7.84 29.27
CA LYS A 131 25.98 6.66 30.18
C LYS A 131 27.21 5.79 29.92
N ARG A 132 27.70 5.77 28.67
CA ARG A 132 28.95 5.09 28.26
C ARG A 132 30.19 5.99 28.41
N GLY A 133 30.06 7.19 28.98
CA GLY A 133 31.17 8.12 29.20
C GLY A 133 31.64 8.85 27.94
N ALA A 134 30.81 8.91 26.90
CA ALA A 134 31.11 9.56 25.63
C ALA A 134 30.14 10.71 25.33
N ASP A 135 30.59 11.72 24.59
CA ASP A 135 29.76 12.83 24.12
C ASP A 135 29.39 12.62 22.64
N ALA A 136 28.09 12.54 22.36
CA ALA A 136 27.59 12.26 21.01
C ALA A 136 27.92 13.38 20.02
N VAL A 137 27.91 14.63 20.47
CA VAL A 137 28.20 15.81 19.63
C VAL A 137 29.69 15.87 19.32
N GLU A 138 30.55 15.60 20.31
CA GLU A 138 32.00 15.57 20.09
C GLU A 138 32.40 14.51 19.05
N LEU A 139 31.83 13.31 19.14
CA LEU A 139 32.08 12.23 18.17
C LEU A 139 31.56 12.59 16.79
N ALA A 140 30.36 13.15 16.68
CA ALA A 140 29.79 13.61 15.43
C ALA A 140 30.66 14.71 14.78
N CYS A 141 31.13 15.70 15.55
CA CYS A 141 32.02 16.75 15.07
C CYS A 141 33.37 16.21 14.56
N LYS A 142 33.86 15.10 15.13
CA LYS A 142 35.06 14.39 14.66
C LYS A 142 34.80 13.47 13.46
N GLY A 143 33.54 13.30 13.05
CA GLY A 143 33.13 12.34 12.02
C GLY A 143 33.21 10.88 12.47
N ASP A 144 33.37 10.62 13.77
CA ASP A 144 33.49 9.26 14.31
C ASP A 144 32.11 8.63 14.50
N TRP A 145 31.54 8.16 13.39
CA TRP A 145 30.18 7.63 13.34
C TRP A 145 30.05 6.22 13.93
N ARG A 146 31.14 5.44 14.01
CA ARG A 146 31.06 4.02 14.41
C ARG A 146 30.56 3.83 15.85
N PRO A 147 31.03 4.58 16.87
CA PRO A 147 30.49 4.48 18.22
C PRO A 147 29.01 4.92 18.30
N LEU A 148 28.62 5.91 17.49
CA LEU A 148 27.23 6.37 17.42
C LEU A 148 26.34 5.28 16.82
N ALA A 149 26.76 4.68 15.70
CA ALA A 149 26.05 3.61 15.04
C ALA A 149 25.92 2.37 15.93
N ASP A 150 26.97 1.99 16.68
CA ASP A 150 26.90 0.89 17.65
C ASP A 150 25.78 1.10 18.68
N VAL A 151 25.67 2.31 19.24
CA VAL A 151 24.59 2.62 20.19
C VAL A 151 23.21 2.66 19.52
N VAL A 152 23.11 3.19 18.30
CA VAL A 152 21.83 3.21 17.56
C VAL A 152 21.33 1.79 17.25
N MET A 153 22.24 0.90 16.83
CA MET A 153 21.91 -0.42 16.29
C MET A 153 21.80 -1.51 17.35
N SER A 154 22.69 -1.50 18.36
CA SER A 154 22.79 -2.59 19.33
C SER A 154 21.57 -2.68 20.26
N SER A 155 21.22 -3.91 20.63
CA SER A 155 20.19 -4.21 21.64
C SER A 155 20.54 -3.65 23.03
N ASP A 156 21.83 -3.60 23.37
CA ASP A 156 22.37 -2.95 24.58
C ASP A 156 22.43 -1.41 24.47
N GLY A 157 22.02 -0.86 23.32
CA GLY A 157 21.91 0.55 23.02
C GLY A 157 20.44 0.96 22.86
N LEU A 158 20.07 1.35 21.65
CA LEU A 158 18.72 1.80 21.30
C LEU A 158 17.91 0.75 20.51
N GLY A 159 18.56 -0.28 19.95
CA GLY A 159 17.91 -1.36 19.21
C GLY A 159 17.10 -0.90 17.99
N MET A 160 17.45 0.24 17.38
CA MET A 160 16.58 0.93 16.42
C MET A 160 16.40 0.15 15.11
N ALA A 161 17.36 -0.69 14.73
CA ALA A 161 17.32 -1.49 13.50
C ALA A 161 16.19 -2.53 13.49
N GLU A 162 15.81 -3.00 14.67
CA GLU A 162 14.80 -4.02 14.89
C GLU A 162 13.42 -3.42 15.20
N LEU A 163 13.32 -2.11 15.38
CA LEU A 163 12.04 -1.46 15.61
C LEU A 163 11.20 -1.42 14.31
N PRO A 164 9.87 -1.60 14.41
CA PRO A 164 8.99 -1.31 13.30
C PRO A 164 9.03 0.20 13.02
N LYS A 165 9.00 0.57 11.72
CA LYS A 165 9.08 1.99 11.30
C LYS A 165 8.12 2.91 12.06
N GLY A 166 6.92 2.42 12.36
CA GLY A 166 5.88 3.18 13.06
C GLY A 166 6.19 3.57 14.51
N LEU A 167 7.21 2.98 15.12
CA LEU A 167 7.65 3.29 16.48
C LEU A 167 8.94 4.11 16.53
N MET A 168 9.51 4.46 15.38
CA MET A 168 10.72 5.26 15.30
C MET A 168 10.50 6.67 15.87
N PRO A 169 11.45 7.23 16.63
CA PRO A 169 11.54 8.67 16.87
C PRO A 169 11.60 9.40 15.52
N PHE A 170 10.56 10.15 15.15
CA PHE A 170 10.44 10.68 13.79
C PHE A 170 10.42 12.20 13.75
N HIS A 171 9.51 12.83 14.48
CA HIS A 171 9.48 14.30 14.62
C HIS A 171 9.74 14.72 16.06
N ALA A 172 10.41 15.86 16.24
CA ALA A 172 10.69 16.46 17.54
C ALA A 172 9.95 17.80 17.68
N TYR A 173 9.27 17.96 18.80
CA TYR A 173 8.51 19.15 19.17
C TYR A 173 8.94 19.65 20.55
N PRO A 174 8.57 20.89 20.95
CA PRO A 174 8.83 21.40 22.29
C PRO A 174 8.24 20.54 23.42
N ASP A 175 7.14 19.81 23.16
CA ASP A 175 6.46 18.92 24.11
C ASP A 175 6.95 17.46 24.04
N GLY A 176 7.84 17.13 23.11
CA GLY A 176 8.48 15.82 23.01
C GLY A 176 8.61 15.30 21.57
N VAL A 177 9.05 14.05 21.48
CA VAL A 177 9.17 13.33 20.20
C VAL A 177 7.87 12.60 19.88
N ARG A 178 7.47 12.60 18.61
CA ARG A 178 6.38 11.77 18.09
C ARG A 178 6.89 10.72 17.11
N THR A 179 6.27 9.54 17.19
CA THR A 179 6.48 8.47 16.20
C THR A 179 5.52 8.59 15.02
N PRO A 180 5.75 7.91 13.88
CA PRO A 180 4.84 8.00 12.75
C PRO A 180 3.42 7.49 13.07
N LEU A 181 3.28 6.49 13.94
CA LEU A 181 1.96 6.06 14.40
C LEU A 181 1.24 7.12 15.24
N GLU A 182 1.95 7.87 16.07
CA GLU A 182 1.36 9.01 16.79
C GLU A 182 0.92 10.11 15.82
N GLU A 183 1.75 10.44 14.82
CA GLU A 183 1.38 11.39 13.77
C GLU A 183 0.13 10.95 13.01
N HIS A 184 0.04 9.65 12.66
CA HIS A 184 -1.15 9.16 11.97
C HIS A 184 -2.43 9.33 12.79
N VAL A 185 -2.38 9.13 14.11
CA VAL A 185 -3.53 9.32 15.00
C VAL A 185 -3.88 10.81 15.13
N ALA A 186 -2.88 11.66 15.37
CA ALA A 186 -3.05 13.11 15.47
C ALA A 186 -3.62 13.74 14.18
N GLU A 187 -3.21 13.22 13.03
CA GLU A 187 -3.73 13.64 11.74
C GLU A 187 -5.16 13.11 11.51
N ALA A 188 -5.43 11.85 11.86
CA ALA A 188 -6.73 11.19 11.62
C ALA A 188 -7.88 11.91 12.32
N VAL A 189 -7.68 12.41 13.54
CA VAL A 189 -8.73 13.12 14.29
C VAL A 189 -9.23 14.40 13.62
N ARG A 190 -8.49 14.93 12.63
CA ARG A 190 -8.85 16.16 11.91
C ARG A 190 -9.78 15.93 10.70
N TYR A 191 -9.80 14.72 10.14
CA TYR A 191 -10.62 14.42 8.94
C TYR A 191 -11.40 13.12 8.98
N ALA A 192 -11.04 12.14 9.80
CA ALA A 192 -11.62 10.79 9.78
C ALA A 192 -12.71 10.58 10.84
N ALA A 193 -13.27 11.65 11.40
CA ALA A 193 -14.38 11.57 12.34
C ALA A 193 -15.67 11.26 11.56
N GLY A 194 -16.16 10.02 11.69
CA GLY A 194 -17.36 9.55 11.01
C GLY A 194 -18.57 9.44 11.96
N TYR A 195 -19.42 8.44 11.66
CA TYR A 195 -20.62 8.13 12.43
C TYR A 195 -20.38 8.05 13.94
N GLY A 196 -21.18 8.81 14.69
CA GLY A 196 -21.11 8.88 16.15
C GLY A 196 -19.88 9.63 16.70
N ASN A 197 -19.25 10.50 15.89
CA ASN A 197 -18.00 11.21 16.22
C ASN A 197 -16.89 10.24 16.67
N ARG A 198 -16.75 9.15 15.92
CA ARG A 198 -15.73 8.14 16.15
C ARG A 198 -14.70 8.19 15.03
N VAL A 199 -13.44 8.17 15.44
CA VAL A 199 -12.28 7.98 14.56
C VAL A 199 -11.79 6.57 14.79
N HIS A 200 -11.63 5.80 13.72
CA HIS A 200 -11.06 4.46 13.78
C HIS A 200 -9.72 4.44 13.05
N VAL A 201 -8.65 4.06 13.75
CA VAL A 201 -7.31 3.91 13.18
C VAL A 201 -6.90 2.45 13.31
N HIS A 202 -6.65 1.81 12.18
CA HIS A 202 -6.25 0.41 12.10
C HIS A 202 -4.87 0.29 11.48
N ALA A 203 -3.95 -0.42 12.12
CA ALA A 203 -2.62 -0.67 11.57
C ALA A 203 -2.41 -2.16 11.27
N VAL A 204 -1.82 -2.45 10.10
CA VAL A 204 -1.34 -3.80 9.77
C VAL A 204 0.15 -3.87 10.01
N VAL A 205 0.58 -4.85 10.81
CA VAL A 205 1.96 -4.97 11.28
C VAL A 205 2.48 -6.40 11.14
N ALA A 206 3.79 -6.56 11.31
CA ALA A 206 4.41 -7.87 11.48
C ALA A 206 4.04 -8.47 12.85
N SER A 207 3.93 -9.80 12.93
CA SER A 207 3.48 -10.54 14.11
C SER A 207 4.24 -10.21 15.39
N GLU A 208 5.56 -10.14 15.29
CA GLU A 208 6.53 -9.92 16.36
C GLU A 208 6.38 -8.54 17.03
N HIS A 209 5.75 -7.57 16.35
CA HIS A 209 5.58 -6.22 16.86
C HIS A 209 4.13 -5.86 17.22
N ALA A 210 3.18 -6.81 17.06
CA ALA A 210 1.75 -6.55 17.19
C ALA A 210 1.37 -5.94 18.55
N ASP A 211 1.82 -6.56 19.65
CA ASP A 211 1.49 -6.11 21.01
C ASP A 211 2.10 -4.75 21.35
N GLN A 212 3.31 -4.49 20.85
CA GLN A 212 4.00 -3.23 21.09
C GLN A 212 3.30 -2.09 20.34
N VAL A 213 2.98 -2.30 19.06
CA VAL A 213 2.27 -1.32 18.23
C VAL A 213 0.85 -1.08 18.76
N CYS A 214 0.14 -2.12 19.17
CA CYS A 214 -1.20 -2.00 19.74
C CYS A 214 -1.21 -1.08 20.96
N ARG A 215 -0.35 -1.35 21.95
CA ARG A 215 -0.22 -0.49 23.16
C ARG A 215 0.16 0.95 22.83
N HIS A 216 1.05 1.14 21.85
CA HIS A 216 1.48 2.47 21.41
C HIS A 216 0.33 3.27 20.78
N LEU A 217 -0.42 2.64 19.87
CA LEU A 217 -1.59 3.24 19.24
C LEU A 217 -2.70 3.54 20.24
N GLU A 218 -2.99 2.66 21.18
CA GLU A 218 -3.96 2.94 22.25
C GLU A 218 -3.54 4.15 23.08
N GLY A 219 -2.24 4.28 23.38
CA GLY A 219 -1.66 5.44 24.05
C GLY A 219 -1.87 6.73 23.26
N ALA A 220 -1.54 6.72 21.97
CA ALA A 220 -1.75 7.83 21.05
C ALA A 220 -3.25 8.20 20.94
N GLY A 221 -4.11 7.20 20.80
CA GLY A 221 -5.56 7.36 20.75
C GLY A 221 -6.10 8.03 22.02
N ARG A 222 -5.65 7.61 23.20
CA ARG A 222 -6.02 8.25 24.48
C ARG A 222 -5.63 9.73 24.52
N LYS A 223 -4.45 10.11 24.03
CA LYS A 223 -3.99 11.51 23.98
C LYS A 223 -4.87 12.39 23.06
N CYS A 224 -5.43 11.82 21.99
CA CYS A 224 -6.23 12.56 21.00
C CYS A 224 -7.74 12.52 21.24
N GLN A 225 -8.23 11.82 22.27
CA GLN A 225 -9.66 11.80 22.61
C GLN A 225 -10.10 13.10 23.27
N THR A 226 -11.36 13.48 23.04
CA THR A 226 -12.00 14.64 23.68
C THR A 226 -13.37 14.25 24.26
N ALA A 227 -14.06 15.19 24.91
CA ALA A 227 -15.42 14.96 25.38
C ALA A 227 -16.39 14.58 24.23
N ASN A 228 -16.14 15.09 23.02
CA ASN A 228 -17.02 14.94 21.86
C ASN A 228 -16.46 14.02 20.77
N LEU A 229 -15.25 13.49 20.93
CA LEU A 229 -14.56 12.66 19.94
C LEU A 229 -13.99 11.40 20.61
N ARG A 230 -14.35 10.23 20.07
CA ARG A 230 -13.78 8.95 20.50
C ARG A 230 -12.80 8.44 19.45
N VAL A 231 -11.65 7.96 19.91
CA VAL A 231 -10.62 7.38 19.06
C VAL A 231 -10.53 5.90 19.40
N LYS A 232 -10.85 5.05 18.42
CA LYS A 232 -10.68 3.60 18.48
C LYS A 232 -9.44 3.24 17.68
N THR A 233 -8.57 2.43 18.26
CA THR A 233 -7.37 1.93 17.59
C THR A 233 -7.34 0.42 17.63
N ASP A 234 -6.96 -0.20 16.53
CA ASP A 234 -6.84 -1.66 16.43
C ASP A 234 -5.63 -2.03 15.57
N VAL A 235 -5.16 -3.26 15.74
CA VAL A 235 -4.02 -3.81 15.01
C VAL A 235 -4.40 -5.18 14.47
N SER A 236 -3.96 -5.48 13.25
CA SER A 236 -3.98 -6.84 12.71
C SER A 236 -2.61 -7.23 12.19
N VAL A 237 -2.35 -8.52 12.16
CA VAL A 237 -1.13 -9.07 11.56
C VAL A 237 -1.37 -9.45 10.11
N GLN A 238 -0.35 -9.30 9.27
CA GLN A 238 -0.36 -9.88 7.93
C GLN A 238 -0.38 -11.41 8.06
N SER A 239 -1.19 -12.10 7.25
CA SER A 239 -1.30 -13.56 7.34
C SER A 239 0.04 -14.25 7.07
N SER A 240 0.44 -15.18 7.94
CA SER A 240 1.61 -16.04 7.69
C SER A 240 1.45 -16.87 6.42
N SER A 241 0.22 -17.22 6.06
CA SER A 241 -0.10 -17.94 4.83
C SER A 241 0.19 -17.13 3.57
N SER A 242 0.50 -15.83 3.68
CA SER A 242 0.90 -15.03 2.52
C SER A 242 2.40 -15.09 2.24
N ARG A 243 3.24 -15.72 3.09
CA ARG A 243 4.69 -15.77 2.86
C ARG A 243 5.04 -16.69 1.70
N THR A 244 5.87 -16.28 0.77
CA THR A 244 6.21 -17.02 -0.45
C THR A 244 7.47 -17.87 -0.29
N VAL A 245 7.57 -18.95 -1.06
CA VAL A 245 8.84 -19.65 -1.26
C VAL A 245 9.86 -18.76 -1.99
N ALA A 246 11.14 -19.07 -1.85
CA ALA A 246 12.25 -18.37 -2.52
C ALA A 246 13.18 -19.37 -3.19
N LEU A 247 13.92 -18.92 -4.20
CA LEU A 247 14.98 -19.70 -4.86
C LEU A 247 16.36 -19.17 -4.50
N ASP A 248 17.32 -20.07 -4.36
CA ASP A 248 18.74 -19.74 -4.28
C ASP A 248 19.31 -19.36 -5.66
N ALA A 249 20.62 -19.08 -5.69
CA ALA A 249 21.36 -18.72 -6.90
C ALA A 249 21.39 -19.87 -7.94
N GLN A 250 21.19 -21.12 -7.51
CA GLN A 250 21.14 -22.31 -8.37
C GLN A 250 19.73 -22.55 -8.92
N GLY A 251 18.72 -21.85 -8.39
CA GLY A 251 17.33 -22.01 -8.79
C GLY A 251 16.58 -23.13 -8.06
N GLU A 252 17.15 -23.61 -6.97
CA GLU A 252 16.51 -24.57 -6.06
C GLU A 252 15.83 -23.85 -4.89
N LEU A 253 14.88 -24.53 -4.23
CA LEU A 253 14.18 -23.96 -3.09
C LEU A 253 15.17 -23.56 -1.99
N LEU A 254 15.09 -22.31 -1.56
CA LEU A 254 15.96 -21.76 -0.52
C LEU A 254 15.67 -22.44 0.82
N ARG A 255 16.70 -23.03 1.40
CA ARG A 255 16.66 -23.70 2.70
C ARG A 255 17.63 -23.08 3.70
N ASP A 256 17.33 -23.23 4.97
CA ASP A 256 18.26 -22.86 6.05
C ASP A 256 19.23 -24.01 6.39
N GLU A 257 20.03 -23.82 7.44
CA GLU A 257 21.02 -24.80 7.90
C GLU A 257 20.40 -26.12 8.39
N ASP A 258 19.15 -26.06 8.86
CA ASP A 258 18.39 -27.22 9.35
C ASP A 258 17.64 -27.93 8.21
N GLY A 259 17.71 -27.39 6.98
CA GLY A 259 17.05 -27.92 5.80
C GLY A 259 15.59 -27.50 5.65
N ALA A 260 15.08 -26.61 6.52
CA ALA A 260 13.71 -26.10 6.45
C ALA A 260 13.56 -25.03 5.36
N LEU A 261 12.33 -24.81 4.88
CA LEU A 261 12.08 -23.81 3.85
C LEU A 261 12.23 -22.38 4.39
N VAL A 262 12.99 -21.55 3.67
CA VAL A 262 13.09 -20.11 3.99
C VAL A 262 11.96 -19.35 3.28
N LEU A 263 10.91 -19.01 4.04
CA LEU A 263 9.75 -18.27 3.53
C LEU A 263 9.89 -16.76 3.69
N ARG A 264 9.56 -16.01 2.63
CA ARG A 264 9.73 -14.56 2.55
C ARG A 264 8.38 -13.84 2.59
N PRO A 265 8.28 -12.64 3.16
CA PRO A 265 7.04 -11.85 3.08
C PRO A 265 6.66 -11.52 1.63
N ALA A 266 5.39 -11.68 1.25
CA ALA A 266 4.88 -11.38 -0.10
C ALA A 266 4.62 -9.89 -0.38
N GLY A 267 5.21 -8.98 0.40
CA GLY A 267 5.04 -7.54 0.24
C GLY A 267 3.68 -7.00 0.72
N HIS A 268 3.42 -5.73 0.42
CA HIS A 268 2.23 -5.03 0.91
C HIS A 268 0.92 -5.52 0.27
N GLY A 269 0.96 -6.14 -0.93
CA GLY A 269 -0.23 -6.69 -1.61
C GLY A 269 -1.03 -7.67 -0.75
N ALA A 270 -0.34 -8.40 0.13
CA ALA A 270 -0.97 -9.34 1.05
C ALA A 270 -1.76 -8.67 2.21
N THR A 271 -1.79 -7.34 2.30
CA THR A 271 -2.61 -6.62 3.30
C THR A 271 -4.07 -6.40 2.85
N LEU A 272 -4.44 -6.80 1.62
CA LEU A 272 -5.80 -6.70 1.11
C LEU A 272 -6.81 -7.47 1.97
N GLU A 273 -6.41 -8.64 2.48
CA GLU A 273 -7.25 -9.45 3.39
C GLU A 273 -7.59 -8.68 4.67
N ASN A 274 -6.62 -7.98 5.24
CA ASN A 274 -6.82 -7.14 6.43
C ASN A 274 -7.78 -5.97 6.11
N LEU A 275 -7.66 -5.36 4.93
CA LEU A 275 -8.58 -4.31 4.50
C LEU A 275 -10.01 -4.86 4.29
N ASN A 276 -10.13 -6.06 3.72
CA ASN A 276 -11.41 -6.73 3.48
C ASN A 276 -12.17 -6.99 4.79
N ALA A 277 -11.45 -7.38 5.85
CA ALA A 277 -12.00 -7.64 7.18
C ALA A 277 -12.46 -6.37 7.94
N LEU A 278 -12.06 -5.18 7.49
CA LEU A 278 -12.35 -3.93 8.20
C LEU A 278 -13.82 -3.49 8.04
N HIS A 279 -14.48 -3.90 6.94
CA HIS A 279 -15.91 -3.66 6.65
C HIS A 279 -16.37 -2.18 6.73
N GLY A 280 -15.44 -1.22 6.58
CA GLY A 280 -15.74 0.22 6.60
C GLY A 280 -16.46 0.72 5.35
N ASP A 281 -17.03 1.93 5.40
CA ASP A 281 -17.64 2.59 4.24
C ASP A 281 -16.55 3.31 3.44
N ILE A 282 -15.84 4.22 4.12
CA ILE A 282 -14.75 5.03 3.59
C ILE A 282 -13.48 4.70 4.34
N VAL A 283 -12.42 4.35 3.61
CA VAL A 283 -11.12 4.00 4.22
C VAL A 283 -10.00 4.85 3.62
N PHE A 284 -9.29 5.57 4.49
CA PHE A 284 -8.06 6.28 4.13
C PHE A 284 -6.87 5.34 4.29
N VAL A 285 -6.21 4.98 3.19
CA VAL A 285 -5.05 4.09 3.16
C VAL A 285 -3.77 4.92 3.03
N ARG A 286 -2.77 4.62 3.87
CA ARG A 286 -1.42 5.21 3.80
C ARG A 286 -0.34 4.24 4.28
N THR A 287 0.89 4.44 3.82
CA THR A 287 2.07 3.82 4.44
C THR A 287 2.43 4.51 5.75
N VAL A 288 3.06 3.75 6.65
CA VAL A 288 3.41 4.23 7.99
C VAL A 288 4.42 5.39 8.00
N ASP A 289 5.28 5.47 7.00
CA ASP A 289 6.35 6.47 6.85
C ASP A 289 5.90 7.73 6.10
N ASN A 290 4.73 7.68 5.45
CA ASN A 290 4.14 8.86 4.83
C ASN A 290 3.37 9.63 5.92
N VAL A 291 4.10 10.47 6.66
CA VAL A 291 3.55 11.41 7.66
C VAL A 291 4.29 12.74 7.55
N LEU A 292 3.61 13.83 7.91
CA LEU A 292 4.19 15.17 7.95
C LEU A 292 4.11 15.74 9.38
N PRO A 293 4.93 16.74 9.72
CA PRO A 293 4.86 17.40 11.01
C PRO A 293 3.49 18.03 11.31
N ASP A 294 3.15 18.18 12.59
CA ASP A 294 1.86 18.72 13.09
C ASP A 294 1.45 20.05 12.43
N GLU A 295 2.41 20.92 12.13
CA GLU A 295 2.18 22.22 11.46
C GLU A 295 1.52 22.05 10.08
N MET A 296 1.80 20.92 9.40
CA MET A 296 1.25 20.59 8.09
C MET A 296 -0.06 19.81 8.19
N HIS A 297 -0.51 19.38 9.36
CA HIS A 297 -1.71 18.54 9.48
C HIS A 297 -2.99 19.25 9.03
N THR A 298 -3.07 20.58 9.14
CA THR A 298 -4.21 21.35 8.61
C THR A 298 -4.24 21.28 7.08
N TYR A 299 -3.08 21.42 6.43
CA TYR A 299 -2.94 21.24 4.98
C TYR A 299 -3.33 19.82 4.57
N VAL A 300 -2.75 18.81 5.20
CA VAL A 300 -3.06 17.40 4.93
C VAL A 300 -4.54 17.11 5.12
N SER A 301 -5.13 17.55 6.22
CA SER A 301 -6.57 17.38 6.48
C SER A 301 -7.43 18.01 5.39
N SER A 302 -6.99 19.11 4.78
CA SER A 302 -7.74 19.78 3.72
C SER A 302 -7.71 18.93 2.44
N GLN A 303 -6.51 18.46 2.04
CA GLN A 303 -6.36 17.56 0.90
C GLN A 303 -7.12 16.23 1.06
N LYS A 304 -7.11 15.66 2.26
CA LYS A 304 -7.88 14.43 2.57
C LYS A 304 -9.38 14.60 2.33
N ARG A 305 -9.92 15.75 2.70
CA ARG A 305 -11.35 16.06 2.49
C ARG A 305 -11.65 16.23 1.00
N VAL A 306 -10.74 16.81 0.21
CA VAL A 306 -10.87 16.89 -1.25
C VAL A 306 -10.91 15.50 -1.87
N LEU A 307 -9.92 14.64 -1.56
CA LEU A 307 -9.86 13.26 -2.07
C LEU A 307 -11.14 12.47 -1.75
N ALA A 308 -11.57 12.52 -0.49
CA ALA A 308 -12.79 11.84 -0.06
C ALA A 308 -14.06 12.47 -0.65
N GLY A 309 -14.05 13.78 -0.92
CA GLY A 309 -15.11 14.49 -1.61
C GLY A 309 -15.30 14.03 -3.05
N VAL A 310 -14.21 13.96 -3.81
CA VAL A 310 -14.18 13.42 -5.17
C VAL A 310 -14.68 11.98 -5.18
N LEU A 311 -14.21 11.16 -4.23
CA LEU A 311 -14.67 9.78 -4.06
C LEU A 311 -16.19 9.70 -3.93
N LEU A 312 -16.77 10.50 -3.03
CA LEU A 312 -18.21 10.52 -2.77
C LEU A 312 -19.04 11.02 -3.96
N GLN A 313 -18.56 12.04 -4.68
CA GLN A 313 -19.23 12.54 -5.86
C GLN A 313 -19.30 11.48 -6.98
N ILE A 314 -18.21 10.73 -7.17
CA ILE A 314 -18.15 9.66 -8.18
C ILE A 314 -18.95 8.45 -7.73
N GLU A 315 -18.84 8.05 -6.45
CA GLU A 315 -19.65 6.99 -5.84
C GLU A 315 -21.15 7.24 -6.06
N ALA A 316 -21.63 8.45 -5.78
CA ALA A 316 -23.03 8.81 -5.96
C ALA A 316 -23.52 8.61 -7.41
N LYS A 317 -22.71 9.00 -8.40
CA LYS A 317 -23.02 8.80 -9.82
C LYS A 317 -23.02 7.33 -10.22
N ILE A 318 -22.03 6.56 -9.74
CA ILE A 318 -21.96 5.12 -9.94
C ILE A 318 -23.21 4.44 -9.36
N HIS A 319 -23.59 4.78 -8.13
CA HIS A 319 -24.75 4.20 -7.46
C HIS A 319 -26.07 4.53 -8.15
N ALA A 320 -26.24 5.77 -8.63
CA ALA A 320 -27.41 6.16 -9.42
C ALA A 320 -27.51 5.35 -10.72
N CYS A 321 -26.41 5.24 -11.47
CA CYS A 321 -26.34 4.46 -12.71
C CYS A 321 -26.61 2.97 -12.45
N LEU A 322 -25.95 2.36 -11.47
CA LEU A 322 -26.17 0.95 -11.09
C LEU A 322 -27.61 0.68 -10.64
N THR A 323 -28.23 1.62 -9.92
CA THR A 323 -29.64 1.51 -9.53
C THR A 323 -30.55 1.43 -10.75
N ALA A 324 -30.37 2.33 -11.73
CA ALA A 324 -31.15 2.34 -12.96
C ALA A 324 -30.92 1.05 -13.79
N LEU A 325 -29.66 0.67 -14.01
CA LEU A 325 -29.29 -0.56 -14.73
C LEU A 325 -29.84 -1.83 -14.06
N SER A 326 -29.94 -1.83 -12.72
CA SER A 326 -30.49 -2.95 -11.94
C SER A 326 -32.00 -3.12 -12.11
N ARG A 327 -32.72 -2.05 -12.46
CA ARG A 327 -34.15 -2.05 -12.79
C ARG A 327 -34.43 -2.45 -14.25
N GLY A 328 -33.38 -2.74 -15.02
CA GLY A 328 -33.48 -3.07 -16.44
C GLY A 328 -33.55 -1.84 -17.35
N GLU A 329 -33.36 -0.64 -16.81
CA GLU A 329 -33.38 0.59 -17.59
C GLU A 329 -32.16 0.62 -18.55
N THR A 330 -32.43 0.89 -19.82
CA THR A 330 -31.44 0.86 -20.92
C THR A 330 -31.71 1.97 -21.94
N SER A 331 -32.21 3.12 -21.47
CA SER A 331 -32.31 4.31 -22.31
C SER A 331 -30.92 4.74 -22.78
N ASP A 332 -30.86 5.43 -23.92
CA ASP A 332 -29.57 5.88 -24.46
C ASP A 332 -28.87 6.84 -23.49
N ASP A 333 -29.61 7.64 -22.72
CA ASP A 333 -29.05 8.50 -21.67
C ASP A 333 -28.38 7.71 -20.56
N ILE A 334 -29.01 6.65 -20.02
CA ILE A 334 -28.42 5.84 -18.95
C ILE A 334 -27.15 5.13 -19.43
N LEU A 335 -27.19 4.56 -20.63
CA LEU A 335 -26.02 3.89 -21.22
C LEU A 335 -24.89 4.90 -21.49
N ARG A 336 -25.22 6.09 -21.99
CA ARG A 336 -24.26 7.17 -22.24
C ARG A 336 -23.63 7.66 -20.94
N GLU A 337 -24.42 7.92 -19.89
CA GLU A 337 -23.91 8.29 -18.56
C GLU A 337 -22.97 7.22 -18.00
N GLY A 338 -23.34 5.93 -18.12
CA GLY A 338 -22.47 4.83 -17.70
C GLY A 338 -21.14 4.77 -18.47
N VAL A 339 -21.18 5.04 -19.78
CA VAL A 339 -19.97 5.13 -20.62
C VAL A 339 -19.11 6.34 -20.25
N GLU A 340 -19.74 7.51 -20.02
CA GLU A 340 -19.05 8.74 -19.61
C GLU A 340 -18.35 8.57 -18.26
N LEU A 341 -18.98 7.87 -17.30
CA LEU A 341 -18.35 7.51 -16.03
C LEU A 341 -17.16 6.58 -16.26
N LEU A 342 -17.36 5.50 -17.01
CA LEU A 342 -16.36 4.46 -17.18
C LEU A 342 -15.11 4.96 -17.93
N THR A 343 -15.31 5.64 -19.05
CA THR A 343 -14.21 6.11 -19.91
C THR A 343 -13.66 7.45 -19.45
N GLY A 344 -14.52 8.40 -19.06
CA GLY A 344 -14.15 9.78 -18.76
C GLY A 344 -13.78 10.07 -17.31
N ARG A 345 -14.05 9.14 -16.37
CA ARG A 345 -13.68 9.30 -14.95
C ARG A 345 -12.87 8.14 -14.39
N LEU A 346 -13.21 6.90 -14.74
CA LEU A 346 -12.58 5.70 -14.18
C LEU A 346 -11.43 5.14 -15.04
N GLY A 347 -11.24 5.70 -16.24
CA GLY A 347 -10.16 5.36 -17.14
C GLY A 347 -10.15 3.90 -17.58
N VAL A 348 -11.32 3.40 -17.96
CA VAL A 348 -11.48 2.05 -18.53
C VAL A 348 -12.01 2.19 -19.95
N ALA A 349 -11.29 1.62 -20.92
CA ALA A 349 -11.70 1.62 -22.32
C ALA A 349 -12.94 0.74 -22.55
N LEU A 350 -13.70 1.08 -23.60
CA LEU A 350 -14.76 0.21 -24.10
C LEU A 350 -14.15 -0.93 -24.93
N PRO A 351 -14.75 -2.12 -24.92
CA PRO A 351 -14.31 -3.21 -25.78
C PRO A 351 -14.51 -2.83 -27.25
N ALA A 352 -13.64 -3.31 -28.13
CA ALA A 352 -13.72 -3.04 -29.57
C ALA A 352 -15.07 -3.45 -30.20
N THR A 353 -15.79 -4.39 -29.58
CA THR A 353 -17.10 -4.88 -30.02
C THR A 353 -18.28 -4.05 -29.52
N TRP A 354 -18.06 -3.00 -28.72
CA TRP A 354 -19.10 -2.19 -28.06
C TRP A 354 -20.22 -1.73 -28.99
N ASP A 355 -19.87 -1.18 -30.16
CA ASP A 355 -20.84 -0.65 -31.13
C ASP A 355 -21.74 -1.74 -31.73
N GLY A 356 -21.27 -3.00 -31.75
CA GLY A 356 -22.03 -4.16 -32.20
C GLY A 356 -22.84 -4.87 -31.10
N MET A 357 -22.61 -4.54 -29.82
CA MET A 357 -23.30 -5.19 -28.69
C MET A 357 -24.79 -4.81 -28.63
N ALA A 358 -25.64 -5.78 -28.29
CA ALA A 358 -27.03 -5.53 -27.95
C ALA A 358 -27.13 -4.69 -26.66
N ARG A 359 -28.23 -3.94 -26.48
CA ARG A 359 -28.45 -3.12 -25.28
C ARG A 359 -28.35 -3.90 -23.97
N SER A 360 -28.83 -5.15 -23.96
CA SER A 360 -28.73 -6.03 -22.79
C SER A 360 -27.28 -6.39 -22.43
N GLU A 361 -26.41 -6.57 -23.44
CA GLU A 361 -24.99 -6.86 -23.26
C GLU A 361 -24.25 -5.61 -22.78
N ARG A 362 -24.53 -4.45 -23.37
CA ARG A 362 -24.00 -3.14 -22.90
C ARG A 362 -24.37 -2.87 -21.45
N ARG A 363 -25.63 -3.13 -21.07
CA ARG A 363 -26.10 -3.02 -19.69
C ARG A 363 -25.32 -3.95 -18.76
N GLY A 364 -25.12 -5.21 -19.17
CA GLY A 364 -24.35 -6.20 -18.41
C GLY A 364 -22.91 -5.76 -18.20
N PHE A 365 -22.24 -5.33 -19.27
CA PHE A 365 -20.88 -4.82 -19.24
C PHE A 365 -20.73 -3.61 -18.31
N LEU A 366 -21.57 -2.58 -18.47
CA LEU A 366 -21.54 -1.39 -17.61
C LEU A 366 -21.79 -1.77 -16.15
N PHE A 367 -22.76 -2.65 -15.88
CA PHE A 367 -23.06 -3.08 -14.52
C PHE A 367 -21.85 -3.79 -13.89
N GLU A 368 -21.19 -4.69 -14.61
CA GLU A 368 -20.02 -5.43 -14.13
C GLU A 368 -18.81 -4.50 -13.87
N ARG A 369 -18.58 -3.52 -14.74
CA ARG A 369 -17.44 -2.60 -14.62
C ARG A 369 -17.68 -1.52 -13.55
N LEU A 370 -18.89 -0.99 -13.45
CA LEU A 370 -19.22 0.03 -12.44
C LEU A 370 -19.40 -0.57 -11.04
N ASN A 371 -19.90 -1.79 -10.90
CA ASN A 371 -20.15 -2.43 -9.60
C ASN A 371 -18.89 -3.09 -9.01
N ARG A 372 -17.89 -2.25 -8.73
CA ARG A 372 -16.58 -2.62 -8.16
C ARG A 372 -16.18 -1.63 -7.06
N PRO A 373 -15.28 -2.00 -6.14
CA PRO A 373 -14.72 -1.05 -5.17
C PRO A 373 -14.11 0.17 -5.88
N LEU A 374 -14.23 1.34 -5.26
CA LEU A 374 -13.77 2.61 -5.81
C LEU A 374 -12.61 3.15 -4.97
N ARG A 375 -11.60 3.74 -5.62
CA ARG A 375 -10.52 4.46 -4.96
C ARG A 375 -10.16 5.75 -5.68
N VAL A 376 -9.79 6.76 -4.90
CA VAL A 376 -9.16 7.98 -5.37
C VAL A 376 -7.73 8.01 -4.82
N CYS A 377 -6.75 8.08 -5.72
CA CYS A 377 -5.34 8.02 -5.41
C CYS A 377 -4.71 9.40 -5.65
N ALA A 378 -4.07 9.97 -4.63
CA ALA A 378 -3.37 11.23 -4.75
C ALA A 378 -2.04 11.02 -5.50
N VAL A 379 -1.79 11.83 -6.51
CA VAL A 379 -0.56 11.80 -7.30
C VAL A 379 0.04 13.21 -7.35
N ILE A 380 1.36 13.28 -7.41
CA ILE A 380 2.09 14.55 -7.50
C ILE A 380 2.98 14.55 -8.74
N PRO A 381 3.40 15.72 -9.26
CA PRO A 381 4.36 15.77 -10.36
C PRO A 381 5.60 14.92 -10.07
N ASN A 382 6.04 14.15 -11.07
CA ASN A 382 7.18 13.26 -10.90
C ASN A 382 8.49 14.06 -10.86
N GLY A 383 9.07 14.19 -9.66
CA GLY A 383 10.38 14.81 -9.43
C GLY A 383 11.59 13.88 -9.65
N GLY A 384 11.40 12.69 -10.25
CA GLY A 384 12.43 11.67 -10.36
C GLY A 384 12.56 10.79 -9.10
N HIS A 385 11.54 10.78 -8.25
CA HIS A 385 11.54 9.98 -7.02
C HIS A 385 11.35 8.48 -7.32
N PRO A 386 12.05 7.59 -6.59
CA PRO A 386 11.85 6.15 -6.75
C PRO A 386 10.48 5.73 -6.22
N GLY A 387 9.68 5.06 -7.03
CA GLY A 387 8.39 4.50 -6.64
C GLY A 387 7.48 4.22 -7.85
N GLY A 388 6.19 4.05 -7.58
CA GLY A 388 5.19 3.75 -8.59
C GLY A 388 4.66 5.00 -9.32
N ALA A 389 4.12 4.80 -10.51
CA ALA A 389 3.53 5.85 -11.33
C ALA A 389 2.15 5.44 -11.87
N PRO A 390 1.21 6.39 -12.05
CA PRO A 390 -0.02 6.14 -12.79
C PRO A 390 0.27 6.02 -14.29
N VAL A 391 -0.14 4.92 -14.91
CA VAL A 391 0.11 4.61 -16.33
C VAL A 391 -1.12 3.96 -16.95
N TRP A 392 -1.34 4.19 -18.25
CA TRP A 392 -2.27 3.40 -19.04
C TRP A 392 -1.59 2.11 -19.49
N ILE A 393 -2.18 0.96 -19.16
CA ILE A 393 -1.72 -0.35 -19.60
C ILE A 393 -2.66 -0.92 -20.65
N LYS A 394 -2.16 -1.82 -21.49
CA LYS A 394 -3.00 -2.62 -22.39
C LYS A 394 -3.42 -3.91 -21.70
N THR A 395 -4.70 -4.23 -21.81
CA THR A 395 -5.28 -5.51 -21.40
C THR A 395 -6.04 -6.12 -22.59
N PRO A 396 -6.37 -7.43 -22.57
CA PRO A 396 -7.19 -8.04 -23.60
C PRO A 396 -8.54 -7.33 -23.81
N GLU A 397 -9.07 -6.69 -22.76
CA GLU A 397 -10.35 -5.97 -22.80
C GLU A 397 -10.23 -4.51 -23.25
N GLY A 398 -9.00 -3.97 -23.38
CA GLY A 398 -8.72 -2.59 -23.77
C GLY A 398 -7.69 -1.90 -22.88
N GLU A 399 -7.48 -0.61 -23.10
CA GLU A 399 -6.62 0.19 -22.23
C GLU A 399 -7.30 0.46 -20.88
N ARG A 400 -6.50 0.49 -19.80
CA ARG A 400 -6.99 0.91 -18.49
C ARG A 400 -5.92 1.59 -17.65
N LEU A 401 -6.38 2.41 -16.71
CA LEU A 401 -5.54 3.03 -15.70
C LEU A 401 -5.02 2.05 -14.65
N ARG A 402 -3.76 2.20 -14.27
CA ARG A 402 -3.14 1.43 -13.21
C ARG A 402 -1.97 2.17 -12.54
N ILE A 403 -1.70 1.84 -11.28
CA ILE A 403 -0.41 2.16 -10.65
C ILE A 403 0.57 1.06 -11.03
N VAL A 404 1.70 1.45 -11.61
CA VAL A 404 2.76 0.55 -12.06
C VAL A 404 4.02 0.87 -11.26
N ASP A 405 4.66 -0.15 -10.70
CA ASP A 405 5.97 -0.05 -10.07
C ASP A 405 7.07 -0.47 -11.06
N LYS A 406 8.30 0.03 -10.84
CA LYS A 406 9.45 -0.27 -11.71
C LYS A 406 9.67 -1.77 -12.00
N PRO A 407 9.51 -2.70 -11.04
CA PRO A 407 9.66 -4.14 -11.32
C PRO A 407 8.61 -4.73 -12.27
N GLU A 408 7.49 -4.03 -12.49
CA GLU A 408 6.42 -4.44 -13.41
C GLU A 408 6.69 -3.98 -14.86
N VAL A 409 7.81 -3.29 -15.12
CA VAL A 409 8.16 -2.71 -16.42
C VAL A 409 9.28 -3.50 -17.09
N ASP A 410 9.08 -3.86 -18.35
CA ASP A 410 10.17 -4.32 -19.21
C ASP A 410 11.04 -3.12 -19.59
N LEU A 411 12.17 -2.96 -18.91
CA LEU A 411 13.10 -1.90 -19.23
C LEU A 411 13.97 -2.23 -20.45
N ASP A 412 14.03 -3.47 -20.92
CA ASP A 412 14.77 -3.82 -22.14
C ASP A 412 13.97 -3.50 -23.40
N ASP A 413 12.64 -3.53 -23.31
CA ASP A 413 11.76 -3.00 -24.35
C ASP A 413 11.83 -1.46 -24.41
N LYS A 414 12.22 -0.94 -25.57
CA LYS A 414 12.39 0.51 -25.80
C LYS A 414 11.09 1.29 -25.61
N ARG A 415 9.95 0.71 -25.99
CA ARG A 415 8.65 1.37 -25.85
C ARG A 415 8.28 1.50 -24.39
N SER A 416 8.31 0.40 -23.65
CA SER A 416 7.98 0.34 -22.23
C SER A 416 8.90 1.23 -21.40
N ARG A 417 10.21 1.20 -21.67
CA ARG A 417 11.18 2.14 -21.09
C ARG A 417 10.80 3.59 -21.35
N SER A 418 10.49 3.95 -22.60
CA SER A 418 10.14 5.32 -22.97
C SER A 418 8.86 5.80 -22.26
N VAL A 419 7.85 4.95 -22.15
CA VAL A 419 6.62 5.28 -21.41
C VAL A 419 6.91 5.49 -19.93
N TRP A 420 7.68 4.60 -19.31
CA TRP A 420 8.07 4.69 -17.90
C TRP A 420 8.87 5.95 -17.58
N GLU A 421 9.91 6.23 -18.37
CA GLU A 421 10.77 7.42 -18.20
C GLU A 421 10.01 8.73 -18.46
N SER A 422 8.91 8.69 -19.22
CA SER A 422 8.06 9.84 -19.50
C SER A 422 6.89 10.00 -18.52
N ALA A 423 6.84 9.21 -17.44
CA ALA A 423 5.78 9.31 -16.44
C ALA A 423 5.77 10.69 -15.77
N ALA A 424 4.69 11.45 -16.00
CA ALA A 424 4.58 12.83 -15.51
C ALA A 424 4.23 12.93 -14.01
N TYR A 425 3.74 11.85 -13.42
CA TYR A 425 3.25 11.81 -12.04
C TYR A 425 3.86 10.66 -11.24
N PHE A 426 3.90 10.85 -9.92
CA PHE A 426 4.36 9.91 -8.92
C PHE A 426 3.19 9.53 -8.00
N ASN A 427 3.07 8.23 -7.68
CA ASN A 427 2.08 7.73 -6.74
C ASN A 427 2.53 7.98 -5.29
N THR A 428 1.77 8.77 -4.55
CA THR A 428 2.09 9.12 -3.14
C THR A 428 1.74 8.01 -2.15
N ALA A 429 1.05 6.95 -2.59
CA ALA A 429 0.42 5.96 -1.71
C ALA A 429 -0.56 6.58 -0.68
N ASP A 430 -1.15 7.72 -1.04
CA ASP A 430 -2.25 8.36 -0.32
C ASP A 430 -3.56 8.08 -1.06
N ILE A 431 -4.41 7.24 -0.47
CA ILE A 431 -5.58 6.70 -1.16
C ILE A 431 -6.80 6.79 -0.26
N VAL A 432 -7.95 7.13 -0.84
CA VAL A 432 -9.26 7.02 -0.17
C VAL A 432 -10.13 6.05 -0.94
N CYS A 433 -10.67 5.06 -0.24
CA CYS A 433 -11.44 3.97 -0.82
C CYS A 433 -12.91 4.02 -0.38
N SER A 434 -13.82 3.62 -1.26
CA SER A 434 -15.19 3.20 -0.92
C SER A 434 -15.32 1.69 -1.13
N LEU A 435 -15.82 0.99 -0.10
CA LEU A 435 -15.81 -0.47 -0.03
C LEU A 435 -17.21 -1.10 -0.04
N ARG A 436 -18.26 -0.31 -0.33
CA ARG A 436 -19.64 -0.80 -0.37
C ARG A 436 -20.25 -0.66 -1.75
N ASP A 437 -21.11 -1.62 -2.10
CA ASP A 437 -21.91 -1.58 -3.32
C ASP A 437 -23.05 -0.56 -3.21
N PHE A 438 -23.72 -0.31 -4.34
CA PHE A 438 -24.88 0.60 -4.43
C PHE A 438 -26.09 0.19 -3.56
N ARG A 439 -26.06 -0.98 -2.93
CA ARG A 439 -27.08 -1.48 -1.99
C ARG A 439 -26.59 -1.39 -0.54
N GLY A 440 -25.42 -0.80 -0.29
CA GLY A 440 -24.81 -0.67 1.03
C GLY A 440 -24.15 -1.95 1.56
N ARG A 441 -23.98 -2.97 0.73
CA ARG A 441 -23.33 -4.23 1.14
C ARG A 441 -21.82 -4.14 0.93
N PRO A 442 -20.99 -4.67 1.84
CA PRO A 442 -19.55 -4.67 1.63
C PRO A 442 -19.18 -5.52 0.41
N PHE A 443 -18.23 -5.05 -0.39
CA PHE A 443 -17.60 -5.88 -1.40
C PHE A 443 -16.72 -6.95 -0.74
N ASP A 444 -16.62 -8.11 -1.38
CA ASP A 444 -15.50 -9.03 -1.13
C ASP A 444 -14.33 -8.58 -1.99
N LEU A 445 -13.38 -7.88 -1.38
CA LEU A 445 -12.28 -7.21 -2.07
C LEU A 445 -11.36 -8.20 -2.79
N MET A 446 -11.28 -9.45 -2.32
CA MET A 446 -10.47 -10.50 -2.91
C MET A 446 -10.91 -10.87 -4.33
N ARG A 447 -12.16 -10.56 -4.71
CA ARG A 447 -12.69 -10.78 -6.06
C ARG A 447 -12.20 -9.77 -7.09
N PHE A 448 -11.54 -8.69 -6.65
CA PHE A 448 -11.10 -7.58 -7.49
C PHE A 448 -9.56 -7.41 -7.49
N GLN A 449 -8.83 -8.45 -7.11
CA GLN A 449 -7.38 -8.52 -7.24
C GLN A 449 -6.98 -9.19 -8.56
N ALA A 450 -5.83 -8.83 -9.12
CA ALA A 450 -5.17 -9.62 -10.16
C ALA A 450 -4.31 -10.71 -9.49
N ALA A 451 -4.91 -11.87 -9.23
CA ALA A 451 -4.33 -12.93 -8.40
C ALA A 451 -3.10 -13.62 -9.02
N ASP A 452 -3.00 -13.57 -10.35
CA ASP A 452 -1.97 -14.16 -11.19
C ASP A 452 -0.81 -13.19 -11.48
N GLU A 453 -0.89 -11.95 -10.98
CA GLU A 453 0.14 -10.94 -11.19
C GLU A 453 1.12 -10.87 -10.03
N TRP A 454 2.29 -11.45 -10.30
CA TRP A 454 3.45 -11.51 -9.42
C TRP A 454 4.68 -11.01 -10.15
N TYR A 455 5.66 -10.50 -9.41
CA TYR A 455 6.98 -10.25 -9.96
C TYR A 455 8.07 -10.93 -9.14
N VAL A 456 9.12 -11.34 -9.84
CA VAL A 456 10.30 -11.97 -9.26
C VAL A 456 11.32 -10.87 -8.97
N LEU A 457 11.75 -10.76 -7.72
CA LEU A 457 12.81 -9.84 -7.31
C LEU A 457 14.07 -10.62 -6.95
N GLU A 458 15.22 -9.98 -7.19
CA GLU A 458 16.47 -10.39 -6.57
C GLU A 458 16.66 -9.67 -5.24
N LYS A 459 16.97 -10.45 -4.20
CA LYS A 459 17.32 -9.97 -2.86
C LYS A 459 18.57 -10.69 -2.39
N HIS A 460 19.04 -10.35 -1.19
CA HIS A 460 20.14 -11.06 -0.54
C HIS A 460 19.64 -11.80 0.69
N TRP A 461 20.18 -13.00 0.91
CA TRP A 461 20.03 -13.79 2.11
C TRP A 461 21.42 -14.26 2.55
N ARG A 462 21.84 -13.85 3.75
CA ARG A 462 23.18 -14.17 4.30
C ARG A 462 24.34 -13.86 3.34
N GLY A 463 24.22 -12.75 2.60
CA GLY A 463 25.24 -12.30 1.64
C GLY A 463 25.09 -12.89 0.23
N GLU A 464 24.26 -13.92 0.04
CA GLU A 464 24.06 -14.56 -1.26
C GLU A 464 22.79 -14.05 -1.96
N PRO A 465 22.79 -13.94 -3.30
CA PRO A 465 21.61 -13.54 -4.06
C PRO A 465 20.54 -14.64 -4.02
N VAL A 466 19.30 -14.23 -3.82
CA VAL A 466 18.11 -15.10 -3.80
C VAL A 466 17.01 -14.47 -4.65
N ARG A 467 16.22 -15.30 -5.31
CA ARG A 467 15.02 -14.86 -6.03
C ARG A 467 13.80 -15.06 -5.15
N VAL A 468 13.04 -14.00 -4.97
CA VAL A 468 11.83 -13.99 -4.14
C VAL A 468 10.63 -13.60 -4.97
N LEU A 469 9.47 -14.14 -4.61
CA LEU A 469 8.22 -13.79 -5.23
C LEU A 469 7.49 -12.78 -4.35
N GLU A 470 7.09 -11.64 -4.92
CA GLU A 470 6.23 -10.68 -4.24
C GLU A 470 4.94 -10.49 -5.01
N ARG A 471 3.83 -10.34 -4.27
CA ARG A 471 2.61 -9.81 -4.87
C ARG A 471 2.84 -8.34 -5.17
N SER A 472 2.43 -7.93 -6.35
CA SER A 472 2.39 -6.51 -6.66
C SER A 472 1.55 -5.75 -5.61
N GLY A 473 1.99 -4.53 -5.29
CA GLY A 473 1.66 -3.81 -4.04
C GLY A 473 0.16 -3.68 -3.76
N LEU A 474 -0.20 -3.29 -2.52
CA LEU A 474 -1.62 -3.15 -2.10
C LEU A 474 -2.43 -2.32 -3.11
N TRP A 475 -1.85 -1.24 -3.61
CA TRP A 475 -2.49 -0.34 -4.56
C TRP A 475 -2.10 -0.61 -6.03
N ASN A 476 -1.41 -1.70 -6.32
CA ASN A 476 -1.11 -2.16 -7.67
C ASN A 476 -1.97 -3.40 -7.97
N SER A 477 -1.42 -4.62 -7.93
CA SER A 477 -2.17 -5.83 -8.31
C SER A 477 -3.30 -6.21 -7.36
N ALA A 478 -3.15 -5.97 -6.06
CA ALA A 478 -4.18 -6.26 -5.07
C ALA A 478 -5.45 -5.41 -5.26
N MET A 479 -5.33 -4.24 -5.90
CA MET A 479 -6.45 -3.37 -6.27
C MET A 479 -6.59 -3.21 -7.78
N ALA A 480 -6.09 -4.16 -8.57
CA ALA A 480 -5.98 -4.03 -10.02
C ALA A 480 -7.33 -3.77 -10.68
N GLU A 481 -8.37 -4.49 -10.28
CA GLU A 481 -9.70 -4.42 -10.90
C GLU A 481 -10.60 -3.34 -10.30
N TRP A 482 -10.07 -2.49 -9.41
CA TRP A 482 -10.84 -1.45 -8.75
C TRP A 482 -11.08 -0.27 -9.68
N ASN A 483 -12.24 0.37 -9.52
CA ASN A 483 -12.51 1.66 -10.14
C ASN A 483 -11.54 2.68 -9.56
N THR A 484 -10.70 3.28 -10.40
CA THR A 484 -9.55 4.07 -9.96
C THR A 484 -9.61 5.46 -10.57
N VAL A 485 -9.40 6.47 -9.71
CA VAL A 485 -9.27 7.87 -10.12
C VAL A 485 -7.96 8.39 -9.57
N PHE A 486 -7.10 8.94 -10.44
CA PHE A 486 -5.92 9.67 -9.99
C PHE A 486 -6.25 11.15 -9.86
N LEU A 487 -5.90 11.77 -8.74
CA LEU A 487 -6.10 13.19 -8.48
C LEU A 487 -4.75 13.86 -8.23
N GLU A 488 -4.45 14.91 -8.99
CA GLU A 488 -3.29 15.77 -8.72
C GLU A 488 -3.49 16.51 -7.38
N ALA A 489 -2.54 16.35 -6.46
CA ALA A 489 -2.63 16.80 -5.06
C ALA A 489 -1.58 17.84 -4.65
#